data_AF-A0A529MEP8-F1
#
_entry.id   AF-A0A529MEP8-F1
#
_cell.length_a   1.000
_cell.length_b   1.000
_cell.length_c   1.000
_cell.angle_alpha   90.00
_cell.angle_beta   90.00
_cell.angle_gamma   90.00
#
_symmetry.space_group_name_H-M   'P 1'
#
loop_
_entity.id
_entity.type
_entity.pdbx_description
1 polymer ?
#
loop_
_entity_poly.entity_id
_entity_poly.type
_entity_poly.pdbx_seq_one_letter_code
_entity_poly.pdbx_strand_id
1 'polypeptide(L)' 'IEREDGLRVFITIHPSFILRIREQEDKEAERERFLKDMREVKRLMAV' A
#
# COMPACT_ATOMS: atom_id res chain seq x y z
N ILE A 1 11.32 -2.15 3.88
CA ILE A 1 12.72 -2.52 3.55
C ILE A 1 13.57 -1.31 3.87
N GLU A 2 14.80 -1.50 4.34
CA GLU A 2 15.75 -0.40 4.55
C GLU A 2 16.83 -0.51 3.49
N ARG A 3 17.08 0.58 2.78
CA ARG A 3 18.16 0.66 1.79
C ARG A 3 19.48 0.94 2.51
N GLU A 4 20.60 0.66 1.84
CA GLU A 4 21.95 0.87 2.37
C GLU A 4 22.23 2.33 2.78
N ASP A 5 21.45 3.28 2.27
CA ASP A 5 21.50 4.71 2.61
C ASP A 5 20.67 5.09 3.86
N GLY A 6 20.12 4.10 4.58
CA GLY A 6 19.26 4.32 5.76
C GLY A 6 17.84 4.76 5.42
N LEU A 7 17.48 4.85 4.13
CA LEU A 7 16.13 5.19 3.72
C LEU A 7 15.19 3.99 3.92
N ARG A 8 14.15 4.18 4.73
CA ARG A 8 13.06 3.21 4.88
C ARG A 8 12.11 3.34 3.70
N VAL A 9 12.04 2.28 2.90
CA VAL A 9 11.16 2.18 1.72
C VAL A 9 9.97 1.28 2.01
N PHE A 10 8.78 1.79 1.67
CA PHE A 10 7.52 1.07 1.69
C PHE A 10 7.13 0.70 0.26
N ILE A 11 6.87 -0.57 0.00
CA ILE A 11 6.49 -1.08 -1.33
C ILE A 11 5.06 -1.60 -1.24
N THR A 12 4.20 -1.13 -2.13
CA THR A 12 2.81 -1.59 -2.29
C THR A 12 2.41 -1.48 -3.77
N ILE A 13 1.22 -1.96 -4.11
CA ILE A 13 0.65 -1.86 -5.45
C ILE A 13 0.34 -0.41 -5.83
N HIS A 14 0.37 -0.10 -7.13
CA HIS A 14 -0.15 1.17 -7.62
C HIS A 14 -1.69 1.13 -7.65
N PRO A 15 -2.42 2.17 -7.19
CA PRO A 15 -3.88 2.14 -7.08
C PRO A 15 -4.62 1.91 -8.41
N SER A 16 -4.00 2.24 -9.56
CA SER A 16 -4.59 1.91 -10.87
C SER A 16 -4.69 0.41 -11.14
N PHE A 17 -3.95 -0.45 -10.42
CA PHE A 17 -4.11 -1.90 -10.46
C PHE A 17 -5.50 -2.31 -9.96
N ILE A 18 -5.95 -1.74 -8.85
CA ILE A 18 -7.27 -2.03 -8.24
C ILE A 18 -8.41 -1.72 -9.23
N LEU A 19 -8.25 -0.66 -10.03
CA LEU A 19 -9.24 -0.27 -11.03
C LEU A 19 -9.38 -1.27 -12.19
N ARG A 20 -8.42 -2.17 -12.36
CA ARG A 20 -8.39 -3.17 -13.45
C ARG A 20 -8.92 -4.55 -13.00
N ILE A 21 -9.18 -4.73 -11.72
CA ILE A 21 -9.72 -5.99 -11.17
C ILE A 21 -11.19 -6.11 -11.56
N ARG A 22 -11.56 -7.28 -12.09
CA ARG A 22 -12.93 -7.57 -12.55
C ARG A 22 -13.80 -8.10 -11.42
N GLU A 23 -13.29 -9.07 -10.66
CA GLU A 23 -14.00 -9.67 -9.53
C GLU A 23 -14.11 -8.67 -8.38
N GLN A 24 -15.33 -8.41 -7.93
CA GLN A 24 -15.59 -7.36 -6.94
C GLN A 24 -14.96 -7.70 -5.58
N GLU A 25 -14.98 -8.97 -5.19
CA GLU A 25 -14.38 -9.45 -3.94
C GLU A 25 -12.85 -9.22 -3.93
N ASP A 26 -12.16 -9.56 -5.02
CA ASP A 26 -10.73 -9.31 -5.19
C ASP A 26 -10.41 -7.81 -5.18
N LYS A 27 -11.26 -7.01 -5.83
CA LYS A 27 -11.10 -5.54 -5.87
C LYS A 27 -11.19 -4.93 -4.48
N GLU A 28 -12.13 -5.41 -3.68
CA GLU A 28 -12.31 -4.95 -2.30
C GLU A 28 -11.16 -5.40 -1.40
N ALA A 29 -10.73 -6.66 -1.53
CA ALA A 29 -9.58 -7.18 -0.80
C ALA A 29 -8.30 -6.37 -1.08
N GLU A 30 -8.00 -6.07 -2.35
CA GLU A 30 -6.83 -5.26 -2.72
C GLU A 30 -6.97 -3.79 -2.28
N ARG A 31 -8.19 -3.23 -2.32
CA ARG A 31 -8.46 -1.89 -1.77
C ARG A 31 -8.19 -1.83 -0.26
N GLU A 32 -8.62 -2.85 0.49
CA GLU A 32 -8.39 -2.92 1.93
C GLU A 32 -6.91 -3.09 2.27
N ARG A 33 -6.18 -3.93 1.53
CA ARG A 33 -4.72 -4.07 1.67
C ARG A 33 -4.02 -2.75 1.43
N PHE A 34 -4.32 -2.06 0.32
CA PHE A 34 -3.72 -0.76 0.01
C PHE A 34 -4.03 0.29 1.08
N LEU A 35 -5.27 0.34 1.59
CA LEU A 35 -5.64 1.25 2.67
C LEU A 35 -4.88 0.96 3.97
N LYS A 36 -4.65 -0.32 4.30
CA LYS A 36 -3.85 -0.73 5.45
C LYS A 36 -2.41 -0.23 5.31
N ASP A 37 -1.82 -0.35 4.13
CA ASP A 37 -0.47 0.15 3.85
C ASP A 37 -0.38 1.67 4.04
N MET A 38 -1.35 2.43 3.52
CA MET A 38 -1.39 3.89 3.68
C MET A 38 -1.55 4.33 5.14
N ARG A 39 -2.32 3.57 5.94
CA ARG A 39 -2.43 3.83 7.39
C ARG A 39 -1.10 3.60 8.10
N GLU A 40 -0.35 2.58 7.70
CA GLU A 40 0.96 2.32 8.28
C GLU A 40 1.98 3.41 7.92
N VAL A 41 2.00 3.85 6.66
CA VAL A 41 2.80 5.01 6.23
C VAL A 41 2.43 6.25 7.06
N LYS A 42 1.14 6.53 7.26
CA LYS A 42 0.70 7.66 8.08
C LYS A 42 1.21 7.58 9.52
N ARG A 43 1.21 6.39 10.14
CA ARG A 43 1.73 6.20 11.51
C ARG A 43 3.22 6.47 11.58
N LEU A 44 3.98 5.99 10.59
CA LEU A 44 5.43 6.19 10.53
C LEU A 44 5.81 7.66 10.26
N MET A 45 4.91 8.43 9.65
CA MET A 45 5.10 9.87 9.42
C MET A 45 4.68 10.75 10.61
N ALA A 46 3.91 10.22 11.55
CA ALA A 46 3.52 10.96 12.75
C ALA A 46 4.74 11.08 13.67
N VAL A 47 5.38 12.25 13.62
CA VAL A 47 6.46 12.70 14.52
C VAL A 47 5.87 13.06 15.88
#